data_AF-A0A8H5R5G3-F1
#
_entry.id   AF-A0A8H5R5G3-F1
#
_cell.length_a   1.000
_cell.length_b   1.000
_cell.length_c   1.000
_cell.angle_alpha   90.00
_cell.angle_beta   90.00
_cell.angle_gamma   90.00
#
_symmetry.space_group_name_H-M   'P 1'
#
loop_
_entity.id
_entity.type
_entity.pdbx_description
1 polymer ?
#
loop_
_entity_poly.entity_id
_entity_poly.type
_entity_poly.pdbx_seq_one_letter_code
_entity_poly.pdbx_strand_id
1 'polypeptide(L)'
;MRLLEPYLDYGDPNQVVFYVSTKHLYLASPVFRRMIQGNFKESEPNELGLFEIRTSEWSAEALLIFLDIIHGYHSSVPNRPSLEVIAQIGLIADYYDCLELIRIFFQHWHSSMKIWMKYSARLSGANCTTGIKPFGDEAMAALSMAWVV
;
A
#
# COMPACT_ATOMS: atom_id res chain seq x y z
N MET A 1 5.55 -4.14 14.18
CA MET A 1 5.98 -3.53 12.91
C MET A 1 7.49 -3.67 12.85
N ARG A 2 8.03 -4.37 11.84
CA ARG A 2 9.49 -4.47 11.68
C ARG A 2 10.01 -3.09 11.32
N LEU A 3 10.96 -2.56 12.10
CA LEU A 3 11.60 -1.29 11.78
C LEU A 3 12.41 -1.49 10.50
N LEU A 4 12.00 -0.83 9.43
CA LEU A 4 12.83 -0.67 8.24
C LEU A 4 13.77 0.49 8.56
N GLU A 5 15.00 0.19 8.96
CA GLU A 5 15.99 1.24 9.14
C GLU A 5 16.24 1.92 7.78
N PRO A 6 16.42 3.25 7.70
CA PRO A 6 16.54 3.96 6.43
C PRO A 6 17.99 4.20 5.95
N TYR A 7 19.02 3.77 6.70
CA TYR A 7 20.42 4.05 6.34
C TYR A 7 21.38 2.94 6.82
N LEU A 8 22.33 2.52 5.97
CA LEU A 8 23.52 1.77 6.38
C LEU A 8 24.49 2.74 7.03
N ASP A 9 25.28 2.31 8.02
CA ASP A 9 26.22 3.11 8.83
C ASP A 9 27.21 4.02 8.04
N TYR A 10 27.23 3.95 6.71
CA TYR A 10 28.25 4.50 5.83
C TYR A 10 27.86 5.58 4.81
N GLY A 11 26.60 5.92 4.57
CA GLY A 11 26.31 6.83 3.44
C GLY A 11 25.17 6.43 2.54
N ASP A 12 25.09 5.13 2.33
CA ASP A 12 24.40 4.60 1.18
C ASP A 12 22.90 4.46 1.45
N PRO A 13 22.04 4.83 0.49
CA PRO A 13 20.60 4.68 0.64
C PRO A 13 20.27 3.21 0.91
N ASN A 14 19.46 2.95 1.95
CA ASN A 14 19.09 1.58 2.29
C ASN A 14 18.34 0.93 1.13
N GLN A 15 18.97 -0.09 0.54
CA GLN A 15 18.27 -1.04 -0.30
C GLN A 15 17.55 -2.04 0.59
N VAL A 16 16.23 -1.94 0.63
CA VAL A 16 15.40 -2.93 1.32
C VAL A 16 15.07 -4.04 0.32
N VAL A 17 15.52 -5.26 0.64
CA VAL A 17 15.25 -6.44 -0.19
C VAL A 17 14.14 -7.26 0.45
N PHE A 18 13.08 -7.52 -0.32
CA PHE A 18 11.97 -8.37 0.09
C PHE A 18 12.06 -9.72 -0.63
N TYR A 19 12.18 -10.80 0.12
CA TYR A 19 12.06 -12.15 -0.41
C TYR A 19 10.60 -12.59 -0.36
N VAL A 20 10.04 -12.83 -1.54
CA VAL A 20 8.61 -13.08 -1.72
C VAL A 20 8.38 -14.22 -2.69
N SER A 21 7.18 -14.77 -2.66
CA SER A 21 6.81 -15.88 -3.53
C SER A 21 6.32 -15.34 -4.87
N THR A 22 7.05 -15.68 -5.94
CA THR A 22 6.66 -15.39 -7.34
C THR A 22 5.23 -15.83 -7.63
N LYS A 23 4.79 -16.97 -7.08
CA LYS A 23 3.43 -17.51 -7.28
C LYS A 23 2.35 -16.63 -6.66
N HIS A 24 2.59 -16.07 -5.46
CA HIS A 24 1.62 -15.18 -4.83
C HIS A 24 1.48 -13.88 -5.62
N LEU A 25 2.60 -13.27 -6.03
CA LEU A 25 2.58 -12.08 -6.89
C LEU A 25 1.85 -12.35 -8.21
N TYR A 26 2.18 -13.47 -8.87
CA TYR A 26 1.60 -13.89 -10.15
C TYR A 26 0.08 -14.06 -10.11
N LEU A 27 -0.44 -14.63 -9.03
CA LEU A 27 -1.87 -14.87 -8.85
C LEU A 27 -2.59 -13.59 -8.44
N ALA A 28 -1.93 -12.73 -7.66
CA ALA A 28 -2.51 -11.51 -7.13
C ALA A 28 -2.68 -10.40 -8.16
N SER A 29 -1.75 -10.31 -9.12
CA SER A 29 -1.66 -9.16 -10.02
C SER A 29 -1.39 -9.58 -11.46
N PRO A 30 -2.19 -9.09 -12.44
CA PRO A 30 -1.90 -9.29 -13.84
C PRO A 30 -0.64 -8.52 -14.29
N VAL A 31 -0.26 -7.43 -13.60
CA VAL A 31 0.98 -6.69 -13.86
C VAL A 31 2.20 -7.50 -13.45
N PHE A 32 2.23 -8.05 -12.23
CA PHE A 32 3.31 -8.96 -11.83
C PHE A 32 3.38 -10.19 -12.73
N ARG A 33 2.23 -10.76 -13.11
CA ARG A 33 2.17 -11.85 -14.10
C ARG A 33 2.90 -11.49 -15.39
N ARG A 34 2.63 -10.31 -15.95
CA ARG A 34 3.31 -9.83 -17.17
C ARG A 34 4.79 -9.58 -16.96
N MET A 35 5.20 -9.04 -15.81
CA MET A 35 6.62 -8.84 -15.48
C MET A 35 7.38 -10.18 -15.40
N ILE A 36 6.76 -11.21 -14.82
CA ILE A 36 7.37 -12.53 -14.62
C ILE A 36 7.35 -13.39 -15.90
N GLN A 37 6.30 -13.31 -16.72
CA GLN A 37 6.15 -14.13 -17.94
C GLN A 37 6.57 -13.42 -19.24
N GLY A 38 6.81 -12.11 -19.18
CA GLY A 38 7.16 -11.33 -20.37
C GLY A 38 8.56 -11.63 -20.88
N ASN A 39 8.99 -10.88 -21.89
CA ASN A 39 10.39 -10.86 -22.36
C ASN A 39 11.07 -9.60 -21.83
N PHE A 40 11.04 -9.41 -20.51
CA PHE A 40 11.65 -8.27 -19.83
C PHE A 40 12.84 -8.75 -18.99
N LYS A 41 13.65 -7.83 -18.48
CA LYS A 41 14.79 -8.21 -17.63
C LYS A 41 14.32 -8.88 -16.34
N GLU A 42 13.15 -8.49 -15.85
CA GLU A 42 12.51 -9.00 -14.64
C GLU A 42 12.00 -10.45 -14.77
N SER A 43 11.86 -10.96 -16.00
CA SER A 43 11.52 -12.36 -16.28
C SER A 43 12.73 -13.26 -16.49
N GLU A 44 13.95 -12.71 -16.39
CA GLU A 44 15.17 -13.50 -16.38
C GLU A 44 15.64 -13.70 -14.93
N PRO A 45 15.81 -14.95 -14.47
CA PRO A 45 16.37 -15.19 -13.15
C PRO A 45 17.84 -14.77 -13.11
N ASN A 46 18.27 -14.23 -11.97
CA ASN A 46 19.67 -13.90 -11.71
C ASN A 46 20.53 -15.17 -11.54
N GLU A 47 21.82 -15.00 -11.26
CA GLU A 47 22.78 -16.11 -11.06
C GLU A 47 22.37 -17.08 -9.94
N LEU A 48 21.52 -16.65 -9.01
CA LEU A 48 20.98 -17.45 -7.90
C LEU A 48 19.65 -18.12 -8.23
N GLY A 49 19.14 -17.96 -9.46
CA GLY A 49 17.84 -18.49 -9.88
C GLY A 49 16.63 -17.67 -9.40
N LEU A 50 16.85 -16.44 -8.91
CA LEU A 50 15.80 -15.57 -8.38
C LEU A 50 15.38 -14.51 -9.40
N PHE A 51 14.08 -14.25 -9.50
CA PHE A 51 13.56 -13.12 -10.26
C PHE A 51 13.72 -11.83 -9.46
N GLU A 52 14.31 -10.80 -10.08
CA GLU A 52 14.51 -9.49 -9.46
C GLU A 52 13.58 -8.44 -10.06
N ILE A 53 12.78 -7.80 -9.22
CA ILE A 53 12.01 -6.61 -9.56
C ILE A 53 12.58 -5.45 -8.75
N ARG A 54 13.01 -4.39 -9.41
CA ARG A 54 13.59 -3.20 -8.77
C ARG A 54 12.61 -2.03 -8.86
N THR A 55 12.45 -1.31 -7.76
CA THR A 55 11.56 -0.13 -7.69
C THR A 55 12.08 0.86 -6.66
N SER A 56 11.98 2.14 -6.97
CA SER A 56 12.33 3.28 -6.11
C SER A 56 11.13 4.18 -5.81
N GLU A 57 9.99 3.94 -6.45
CA GLU A 57 8.81 4.82 -6.41
C GLU A 57 7.98 4.64 -5.13
N TRP A 58 8.16 3.51 -4.44
CA TRP A 58 7.30 3.10 -3.34
C TRP A 58 7.97 3.27 -1.99
N SER A 59 7.20 3.76 -1.02
CA SER A 59 7.58 3.64 0.40
C SER A 59 7.77 2.16 0.75
N ALA A 60 8.91 1.83 1.35
CA ALA A 60 9.22 0.47 1.75
C ALA A 60 8.23 -0.06 2.80
N GLU A 61 7.67 0.81 3.66
CA GLU A 61 6.62 0.45 4.60
C GLU A 61 5.32 0.06 3.88
N ALA A 62 4.85 0.91 2.96
CA ALA A 62 3.63 0.66 2.21
C ALA A 62 3.76 -0.61 1.36
N LEU A 63 4.91 -0.80 0.73
CA LEU A 63 5.21 -1.99 -0.06
C LEU A 63 5.26 -3.26 0.81
N LEU A 64 5.86 -3.21 2.00
CA LEU A 64 5.87 -4.34 2.93
C LEU A 64 4.46 -4.74 3.34
N ILE A 65 3.60 -3.78 3.73
CA ILE A 65 2.22 -4.07 4.12
C ILE A 65 1.44 -4.66 2.94
N PHE A 66 1.61 -4.12 1.74
CA PHE A 66 1.00 -4.65 0.53
C PHE A 66 1.45 -6.08 0.23
N LEU A 67 2.74 -6.38 0.39
CA LEU A 67 3.28 -7.73 0.23
C LEU A 67 2.74 -8.68 1.31
N ASP A 68 2.63 -8.24 2.56
CA ASP A 68 2.02 -9.04 3.64
C ASP A 68 0.55 -9.40 3.30
N ILE A 69 -0.21 -8.47 2.71
CA ILE A 69 -1.58 -8.75 2.23
C ILE A 69 -1.56 -9.82 1.13
N ILE A 70 -0.74 -9.66 0.10
CA ILE A 70 -0.65 -10.63 -1.01
C ILE A 70 -0.27 -12.03 -0.53
N HIS A 71 0.60 -12.13 0.48
CA HIS A 71 1.10 -13.40 1.00
C HIS A 71 0.23 -14.00 2.11
N GLY A 72 -0.88 -13.34 2.49
CA GLY A 72 -1.77 -13.85 3.53
C GLY A 72 -1.24 -13.65 4.95
N TYR A 73 -0.20 -12.84 5.17
CA TYR A 73 0.33 -12.50 6.48
C TYR A 73 -0.49 -11.41 7.17
N HIS A 74 -1.81 -11.61 7.23
CA HIS A 74 -2.78 -10.62 7.69
C HIS A 74 -2.56 -10.20 9.16
N SER A 75 -1.97 -11.07 9.99
CA SER A 75 -1.59 -10.74 11.37
C SER A 75 -0.48 -9.67 11.45
N SER A 76 0.31 -9.50 10.39
CA SER A 76 1.36 -8.49 10.29
C SER A 76 0.84 -7.16 9.77
N VAL A 77 -0.36 -7.15 9.17
CA VAL A 77 -0.99 -5.94 8.63
C VAL A 77 -1.47 -5.06 9.79
N PRO A 78 -1.07 -3.78 9.86
CA PRO A 78 -1.48 -2.90 10.94
C PRO A 78 -2.99 -2.66 10.93
N ASN A 79 -3.61 -2.64 12.11
CA ASN A 79 -5.04 -2.31 12.25
C ASN A 79 -5.32 -0.81 12.03
N ARG A 80 -4.32 0.05 12.22
CA ARG A 80 -4.43 1.51 12.16
C ARG A 80 -3.19 2.15 11.51
N PRO A 81 -2.92 1.87 10.22
CA PRO A 81 -1.90 2.61 9.48
C PRO A 81 -2.29 4.09 9.36
N SER A 82 -1.31 4.95 9.09
CA SER A 82 -1.56 6.36 8.81
C SER A 82 -2.30 6.53 7.48
N LEU A 83 -3.00 7.67 7.31
CA LEU A 83 -3.71 7.95 6.05
C LEU A 83 -2.74 8.01 4.86
N GLU A 84 -1.53 8.49 5.07
CA GLU A 84 -0.46 8.53 4.05
C GLU A 84 -0.07 7.12 3.60
N VAL A 85 0.18 6.20 4.54
CA VAL A 85 0.50 4.79 4.22
C VAL A 85 -0.67 4.12 3.50
N ILE A 86 -1.90 4.36 3.94
CA ILE A 86 -3.10 3.84 3.27
C ILE A 86 -3.17 4.34 1.82
N ALA A 87 -2.93 5.63 1.59
CA ALA A 87 -2.95 6.20 0.24
C ALA A 87 -1.85 5.59 -0.65
N GLN A 88 -0.63 5.43 -0.13
CA GLN A 88 0.47 4.80 -0.85
C GLN A 88 0.18 3.34 -1.19
N ILE A 89 -0.43 2.56 -0.28
CA ILE A 89 -0.88 1.20 -0.58
C ILE A 89 -1.91 1.21 -1.71
N GLY A 90 -2.81 2.20 -1.74
CA GLY A 90 -3.78 2.38 -2.81
C GLY A 90 -3.11 2.61 -4.18
N LEU A 91 -2.09 3.48 -4.23
CA LEU A 91 -1.31 3.73 -5.44
C LEU A 91 -0.58 2.47 -5.92
N ILE A 92 0.04 1.72 -5.01
CA ILE A 92 0.71 0.46 -5.33
C ILE A 92 -0.29 -0.55 -5.92
N ALA A 93 -1.44 -0.71 -5.27
CA ALA A 93 -2.46 -1.67 -5.69
C ALA A 93 -3.13 -1.30 -7.01
N ASP A 94 -3.32 -0.02 -7.30
CA ASP A 94 -3.77 0.50 -8.60
C ASP A 94 -2.72 0.22 -9.69
N TYR A 95 -1.46 0.57 -9.43
CA TYR A 95 -0.35 0.34 -10.36
C TYR A 95 -0.19 -1.14 -10.73
N TYR A 96 -0.29 -2.03 -9.74
CA TYR A 96 -0.21 -3.47 -9.95
C TYR A 96 -1.57 -4.11 -10.30
N ASP A 97 -2.62 -3.32 -10.54
CA ASP A 97 -3.95 -3.79 -10.98
C ASP A 97 -4.54 -4.90 -10.09
N CYS A 98 -4.59 -4.64 -8.79
CA CYS A 98 -5.02 -5.61 -7.77
C CYS A 98 -5.76 -4.97 -6.59
N LEU A 99 -6.47 -3.86 -6.84
CA LEU A 99 -7.29 -3.14 -5.86
C LEU A 99 -8.29 -4.03 -5.10
N GLU A 100 -8.82 -5.07 -5.75
CA GLU A 100 -9.78 -5.98 -5.13
C GLU A 100 -9.19 -6.73 -3.92
N LEU A 101 -7.90 -7.08 -3.95
CA LEU A 101 -7.23 -7.81 -2.86
C LEU A 101 -7.10 -6.98 -1.59
N ILE A 102 -6.91 -5.68 -1.73
CA ILE A 102 -6.73 -4.77 -0.59
C ILE A 102 -8.07 -4.26 -0.04
N ARG A 103 -9.17 -4.41 -0.77
CA ARG A 103 -10.47 -3.77 -0.49
C ARG A 103 -10.96 -4.03 0.94
N ILE A 104 -10.82 -5.26 1.43
CA ILE A 104 -11.26 -5.63 2.78
C ILE A 104 -10.47 -4.88 3.87
N PHE A 105 -9.17 -4.67 3.66
CA PHE A 105 -8.30 -3.92 4.57
C PHE A 105 -8.65 -2.43 4.55
N PHE A 106 -8.91 -1.87 3.37
CA PHE A 106 -9.36 -0.47 3.25
C PHE A 106 -10.67 -0.23 3.98
N GLN A 107 -11.65 -1.12 3.83
CA GLN A 107 -12.93 -1.01 4.55
C GLN A 107 -12.74 -1.06 6.07
N HIS A 108 -11.86 -1.94 6.54
CA HIS A 108 -11.50 -2.03 7.95
C HIS A 108 -10.83 -0.74 8.45
N TRP A 109 -9.79 -0.25 7.78
CA TRP A 109 -9.09 0.98 8.16
C TRP A 109 -10.01 2.21 8.13
N HIS A 110 -10.84 2.33 7.09
CA HIS A 110 -11.81 3.41 6.97
C HIS A 110 -12.84 3.41 8.12
N SER A 111 -13.31 2.24 8.53
CA SER A 111 -14.20 2.10 9.68
C SER A 111 -13.51 2.52 10.98
N SER A 112 -12.26 2.08 11.18
CA SER A 112 -11.43 2.48 12.31
C SER A 112 -11.19 4.00 12.36
N MET A 113 -10.96 4.65 11.22
CA MET A 113 -10.81 6.11 11.13
C MET A 113 -12.08 6.85 11.51
N LYS A 114 -13.25 6.43 11.00
CA LYS A 114 -14.54 7.04 11.35
C LYS A 114 -14.85 6.92 12.85
N ILE A 115 -14.51 5.78 13.45
CA ILE A 115 -14.66 5.58 14.89
C ILE A 115 -13.76 6.56 15.64
N TRP A 116 -12.48 6.64 15.29
CA TRP A 116 -11.53 7.54 15.95
C TRP A 116 -11.97 9.00 15.87
N MET A 117 -12.38 9.50 14.70
CA MET A 117 -12.87 10.87 14.53
C MET A 117 -14.08 11.17 15.41
N LYS A 118 -15.00 10.21 15.58
CA LYS A 118 -16.16 10.36 16.47
C LYS A 118 -15.74 10.42 17.94
N TYR A 119 -14.75 9.61 18.36
CA TYR A 119 -14.25 9.61 19.73
C TYR A 119 -13.47 10.90 20.04
N SER A 120 -12.60 11.35 19.15
CA SER A 120 -11.82 12.58 19.36
C SER A 120 -12.73 13.81 19.45
N ALA A 121 -13.75 13.90 18.59
CA ALA A 121 -14.75 14.98 18.65
C ALA A 121 -15.57 14.98 19.95
N ARG A 122 -15.83 13.81 20.53
CA ARG A 122 -16.54 13.69 21.83
C ARG A 122 -15.65 14.09 23.01
N LEU A 123 -14.38 13.70 22.98
CA LEU A 123 -13.42 14.02 24.05
C LEU A 123 -13.03 15.49 24.07
N SER A 124 -13.03 16.16 22.92
CA SER A 124 -12.74 17.61 22.85
C SER A 124 -13.88 18.50 23.34
N GLY A 125 -15.03 17.94 23.77
CA GLY A 125 -16.18 18.71 24.26
C GLY A 125 -16.78 19.66 23.22
N ALA A 126 -16.42 19.50 21.95
CA ALA A 126 -16.84 20.37 20.88
C ALA A 126 -18.29 20.06 20.47
N ASN A 127 -19.26 20.80 21.01
CA ASN A 127 -20.53 21.04 20.31
C ASN A 127 -20.25 21.99 19.13
N CYS A 128 -19.47 21.53 18.18
CA CYS A 128 -19.13 22.28 16.99
C CYS A 128 -20.08 21.86 15.87
N THR A 129 -21.19 22.58 15.73
CA THR A 129 -21.88 22.77 14.45
C THR A 129 -21.05 23.64 13.50
N THR A 130 -19.73 23.61 13.60
CA THR A 130 -18.83 24.33 12.71
C THR A 130 -18.30 23.32 11.71
N GLY A 131 -18.72 23.48 10.45
CA GLY A 131 -18.28 22.69 9.33
C GLY A 131 -16.77 22.64 9.25
N ILE A 132 -16.18 21.56 9.75
CA ILE A 132 -14.89 21.10 9.26
C ILE A 132 -15.22 20.47 7.92
N LYS A 133 -15.07 21.23 6.83
CA LYS A 133 -14.99 20.63 5.51
C LYS A 133 -13.70 19.81 5.51
N PRO A 134 -13.73 18.50 5.18
CA PRO A 134 -12.53 17.67 5.09
C PRO A 134 -11.54 18.15 4.02
N PHE A 135 -11.97 19.10 3.19
CA PHE A 135 -11.25 19.70 2.09
C PHE A 135 -11.51 21.21 2.08
N GLY A 136 -10.48 22.02 1.85
CA GLY A 136 -10.64 23.47 1.65
C GLY A 136 -11.61 23.75 0.49
N ASP A 137 -12.12 24.98 0.42
CA ASP A 137 -13.25 25.36 -0.46
C ASP A 137 -13.05 25.13 -1.98
N GLU A 138 -11.87 24.67 -2.41
CA GLU A 138 -11.56 24.31 -3.80
C GLU A 138 -10.99 22.88 -4.01
N ALA A 139 -11.16 21.94 -3.08
CA ALA A 139 -10.73 20.54 -3.32
C ALA A 139 -11.91 19.56 -3.34
N MET A 140 -12.42 19.28 -4.54
CA MET A 140 -13.26 18.12 -4.81
C MET A 140 -12.36 16.96 -5.25
N ALA A 141 -12.05 16.04 -4.35
CA ALA A 141 -11.52 14.73 -4.75
C ALA A 141 -12.68 13.88 -5.28
N ALA A 142 -13.01 14.05 -6.56
CA ALA A 142 -13.88 13.14 -7.29
C ALA A 142 -13.02 12.02 -7.89
N LEU A 143 -13.12 10.82 -7.33
CA LEU A 143 -12.63 9.60 -7.97
C LEU A 143 -13.66 9.18 -9.03
N SER A 144 -13.53 9.75 -10.22
CA SER A 144 -14.21 9.27 -11.42
C SER A 144 -13.48 8.01 -11.90
N MET A 145 -13.90 6.84 -11.40
CA MET A 145 -13.54 5.58 -12.04
C MET A 145 -14.30 5.47 -13.35
N ALA A 146 -13.67 5.87 -14.45
CA ALA A 146 -14.18 5.56 -15.78
C ALA A 146 -13.94 4.06 -16.03
N TRP A 147 -15.03 3.32 -16.15
CA TRP A 147 -14.98 1.98 -16.73
C TRP A 147 -14.61 2.11 -18.20
N VAL A 148 -13.50 1.48 -18.61
CA VAL A 148 -13.23 1.21 -20.03
C VAL A 148 -13.40 -0.28 -20.24
N VAL A 149 -14.59 -0.66 -20.72
CA VAL A 149 -14.81 -1.70 -21.73
C VAL A 149 -15.96 -1.23 -22.61
#